data_AF-A0AB36YUQ1-F1
#
_entry.id   AF-A0AB36YUQ1-F1
#
_cell.length_a   1.000
_cell.length_b   1.000
_cell.length_c   1.000
_cell.angle_alpha   90.00
_cell.angle_beta   90.00
_cell.angle_gamma   90.00
#
_symmetry.space_group_name_H-M   'P 1'
#
loop_
_entity.id
_entity.type
_entity.pdbx_description
1 polymer ?
#
loop_
_entity_poly.entity_id
_entity_poly.type
_entity_poly.pdbx_seq_one_letter_code
_entity_poly.pdbx_strand_id
1 'polypeptide(L)'
;MLIFEAILVNFKLCYEAEWMKAVNVGRFMSRLALCCCFAGCMQAASASEVNSLCQLPDGGNISGEVKLDRKCTYNQAVSISISNTKLDCDGATLDGLGKLKDGVSISSQGRQLRNVSVSNCNVKNFSNNGVAVRSGVPDFKRSGDRDHNYDISPSGVVLSHLHIENSGGVGVYLYSYVSNVTLRESVVERSRGVGVYLEQSSRENKLINNIIKNNGEMAGPKSGQREGVAVDSSAKNLIEGNSFIGNSAGGIFLYKNCGENFSKGMAVLRWQPSNENAVRNNKFVGESVGVWIASRQGRDLSHRDCGDPSLDGGGKFYRDYADHNIVEDNKFCGGGEGVRVDGNFNVVRNNKSDVKNKDWVVQSQNMTTRLTGVPAEGNVVEENQYEACK
;
A
#
# COMPACT_ATOMS: atom_id res chain seq x y z
N MET A 1 -31.93 38.38 33.82
CA MET A 1 -31.10 39.45 33.25
C MET A 1 -30.72 38.98 31.85
N LEU A 2 -31.49 39.43 30.84
CA LEU A 2 -31.04 40.38 29.81
C LEU A 2 -29.95 39.82 28.86
N ILE A 3 -30.01 39.92 27.53
CA ILE A 3 -31.09 40.04 26.52
C ILE A 3 -30.36 39.99 25.15
N PHE A 4 -30.86 39.25 24.15
CA PHE A 4 -30.65 39.45 22.68
C PHE A 4 -29.16 39.49 22.18
N GLU A 5 -28.83 39.50 20.88
CA GLU A 5 -29.59 39.47 19.62
C GLU A 5 -28.85 38.66 18.54
N ALA A 6 -29.55 38.26 17.48
CA ALA A 6 -28.93 37.85 16.21
C ALA A 6 -28.80 39.08 15.28
N ILE A 7 -28.00 39.04 14.21
CA ILE A 7 -28.36 39.67 12.91
C ILE A 7 -27.46 39.22 11.75
N LEU A 8 -28.18 39.02 10.64
CA LEU A 8 -27.87 38.78 9.22
C LEU A 8 -26.48 39.04 8.60
N VAL A 9 -26.12 38.08 7.73
CA VAL A 9 -25.87 38.21 6.26
C VAL A 9 -25.17 39.48 5.74
N ASN A 10 -24.10 39.27 4.96
CA ASN A 10 -23.92 40.04 3.72
C ASN A 10 -23.25 39.24 2.60
N PHE A 11 -23.88 39.25 1.43
CA PHE A 11 -23.32 38.78 0.16
C PHE A 11 -22.43 39.89 -0.41
N LYS A 12 -21.28 39.55 -1.03
CA LYS A 12 -20.68 40.46 -2.02
C LYS A 12 -19.90 39.72 -3.10
N LEU A 13 -20.49 39.69 -4.28
CA LEU A 13 -19.82 39.45 -5.57
C LEU A 13 -19.25 40.78 -6.08
N CYS A 14 -18.03 40.76 -6.61
CA CYS A 14 -17.49 41.54 -7.74
C CYS A 14 -16.07 40.99 -8.01
N TYR A 15 -15.79 40.47 -9.20
CA TYR A 15 -15.29 41.20 -10.38
C TYR A 15 -13.93 41.88 -10.14
N GLU A 16 -12.89 41.36 -10.80
CA GLU A 16 -12.17 42.09 -11.86
C GLU A 16 -11.66 41.09 -12.92
N ALA A 17 -11.63 41.56 -14.17
CA ALA A 17 -11.06 40.91 -15.34
C ALA A 17 -10.50 42.00 -16.27
N GLU A 18 -9.79 41.60 -17.33
CA GLU A 18 -9.00 42.48 -18.23
C GLU A 18 -7.66 42.93 -17.58
N TRP A 19 -6.53 43.11 -18.29
CA TRP A 19 -6.36 43.58 -19.68
C TRP A 19 -5.37 42.79 -20.55
N MET A 20 -5.60 42.92 -21.86
CA MET A 20 -4.82 42.36 -22.97
C MET A 20 -3.42 42.99 -23.13
N LYS A 21 -2.49 42.23 -23.74
CA LYS A 21 -1.72 42.74 -24.91
C LYS A 21 -1.61 41.66 -25.99
N ALA A 22 -2.04 42.01 -27.20
CA ALA A 22 -1.91 41.19 -28.41
C ALA A 22 -0.72 41.64 -29.27
N VAL A 23 -0.21 40.73 -30.11
CA VAL A 23 0.60 41.06 -31.30
C VAL A 23 0.11 40.23 -32.50
N ASN A 24 0.14 40.82 -33.69
CA ASN A 24 -0.49 40.44 -34.97
C ASN A 24 0.46 40.90 -36.11
N VAL A 25 0.49 40.43 -37.38
CA VAL A 25 -0.48 39.72 -38.25
C VAL A 25 0.30 38.73 -39.16
N GLY A 26 -0.31 37.62 -39.62
CA GLY A 26 0.33 36.69 -40.56
C GLY A 26 -0.61 35.88 -41.47
N ARG A 27 -1.51 36.54 -42.22
CA ARG A 27 -2.39 35.86 -43.22
C ARG A 27 -1.61 35.42 -44.46
N PHE A 28 -1.91 34.22 -44.98
CA PHE A 28 -2.00 34.00 -46.43
C PHE A 28 -3.12 32.99 -46.76
N MET A 29 -3.91 33.29 -47.80
CA MET A 29 -4.92 32.36 -48.33
C MET A 29 -4.29 31.39 -49.32
N SER A 30 -4.83 30.17 -49.43
CA SER A 30 -5.29 29.66 -50.73
C SER A 30 -6.17 28.41 -50.61
N ARG A 31 -6.98 28.21 -51.64
CA ARG A 31 -8.00 27.16 -51.75
C ARG A 31 -7.36 25.81 -52.05
N LEU A 32 -7.89 24.74 -51.46
CA LEU A 32 -8.03 23.47 -52.20
C LEU A 32 -9.31 22.77 -51.72
N ALA A 33 -10.26 22.58 -52.63
CA ALA A 33 -11.40 21.71 -52.39
C ALA A 33 -10.95 20.27 -52.69
N LEU A 34 -10.92 19.40 -51.69
CA LEU A 34 -10.66 17.98 -51.90
C LEU A 34 -11.88 17.17 -51.48
N CYS A 35 -12.44 16.47 -52.46
CA CYS A 35 -13.56 15.57 -52.28
C CYS A 35 -13.07 14.30 -51.60
N CYS A 36 -13.45 14.07 -50.34
CA CYS A 36 -13.21 12.80 -49.64
C CYS A 36 -14.56 12.17 -49.27
N CYS A 37 -14.74 10.93 -49.71
CA CYS A 37 -15.96 10.17 -49.50
C CYS A 37 -16.28 10.00 -48.01
N PHE A 38 -17.54 10.22 -47.63
CA PHE A 38 -18.07 9.82 -46.34
C PHE A 38 -18.16 8.29 -46.27
N ALA A 39 -17.04 7.63 -45.97
CA ALA A 39 -17.06 6.28 -45.43
C ALA A 39 -17.63 6.37 -44.02
N GLY A 40 -18.87 5.88 -43.84
CA GLY A 40 -19.54 5.89 -42.55
C GLY A 40 -18.79 5.00 -41.55
N CYS A 41 -18.00 5.61 -40.68
CA CYS A 41 -17.52 4.96 -39.47
C CYS A 41 -18.74 4.60 -38.61
N MET A 42 -19.18 3.34 -38.71
CA MET A 42 -19.96 2.71 -37.66
C MET A 42 -19.10 2.71 -36.40
N GLN A 43 -19.28 3.75 -35.58
CA GLN A 43 -18.89 3.72 -34.19
C GLN A 43 -19.72 2.63 -33.55
N ALA A 44 -19.12 1.45 -33.39
CA ALA A 44 -19.63 0.44 -32.49
C ALA A 44 -19.64 1.06 -31.10
N ALA A 45 -20.77 1.65 -30.71
CA ALA A 45 -21.02 2.04 -29.36
C ALA A 45 -20.90 0.76 -28.53
N SER A 46 -19.78 0.62 -27.81
CA SER A 46 -19.61 -0.40 -26.80
C SER A 46 -20.69 -0.14 -25.76
N ALA A 47 -21.79 -0.88 -25.90
CA ALA A 47 -22.89 -0.85 -24.95
C ALA A 47 -22.28 -1.14 -23.58
N SER A 48 -22.38 -0.17 -22.66
CA SER A 48 -22.01 -0.40 -21.27
C SER A 48 -22.83 -1.59 -20.80
N GLU A 49 -22.19 -2.74 -20.56
CA GLU A 49 -22.87 -3.88 -19.97
C GLU A 49 -23.47 -3.39 -18.65
N VAL A 50 -24.79 -3.47 -18.53
CA VAL A 50 -25.50 -2.99 -17.35
C VAL A 50 -25.24 -4.03 -16.27
N ASN A 51 -24.27 -3.77 -15.40
CA ASN A 51 -23.98 -4.66 -14.28
C ASN A 51 -25.26 -4.84 -13.45
N SER A 52 -25.75 -6.07 -13.36
CA SER A 52 -26.92 -6.41 -12.57
C SER A 52 -26.54 -6.42 -11.08
N LEU A 53 -27.45 -5.95 -10.23
CA LEU A 53 -27.28 -6.11 -8.78
C LEU A 53 -27.60 -7.56 -8.39
N CYS A 54 -26.62 -8.25 -7.81
CA CYS A 54 -26.71 -9.68 -7.51
C CYS A 54 -26.52 -9.98 -6.01
N GLN A 55 -26.90 -11.19 -5.61
CA GLN A 55 -26.71 -11.71 -4.26
C GLN A 55 -25.53 -12.68 -4.22
N LEU A 56 -24.63 -12.53 -3.24
CA LEU A 56 -23.54 -13.51 -3.06
C LEU A 56 -24.11 -14.86 -2.60
N PRO A 57 -23.51 -15.99 -3.01
CA PRO A 57 -23.78 -17.30 -2.42
C PRO A 57 -23.61 -17.26 -0.90
N ASP A 58 -24.47 -17.99 -0.18
CA ASP A 58 -24.45 -18.13 1.30
C ASP A 58 -24.36 -16.80 2.08
N GLY A 59 -24.94 -15.73 1.53
CA GLY A 59 -24.90 -14.38 2.11
C GLY A 59 -23.49 -13.80 2.19
N GLY A 60 -22.58 -14.24 1.32
CA GLY A 60 -21.17 -13.86 1.31
C GLY A 60 -20.25 -14.77 2.13
N ASN A 61 -20.75 -15.82 2.77
CA ASN A 61 -19.93 -16.79 3.52
C ASN A 61 -19.41 -17.88 2.57
N ILE A 62 -18.35 -17.55 1.83
CA ILE A 62 -17.83 -18.38 0.75
C ILE A 62 -17.03 -19.57 1.29
N SER A 63 -17.33 -20.77 0.79
CA SER A 63 -16.62 -22.02 1.10
C SER A 63 -16.61 -22.96 -0.11
N GLY A 64 -15.62 -23.87 -0.18
CA GLY A 64 -15.47 -24.77 -1.33
C GLY A 64 -15.02 -24.02 -2.59
N GLU A 65 -15.45 -24.47 -3.77
CA GLU A 65 -15.17 -23.78 -5.04
C GLU A 65 -16.39 -22.97 -5.48
N VAL A 66 -16.25 -21.64 -5.52
CA VAL A 66 -17.31 -20.72 -5.90
C VAL A 66 -16.85 -19.84 -7.07
N LYS A 67 -17.71 -19.75 -8.08
CA LYS A 67 -17.54 -18.81 -9.20
C LYS A 67 -18.69 -17.80 -9.22
N LEU A 68 -18.36 -16.51 -9.32
CA LEU A 68 -19.34 -15.43 -9.48
C LEU A 68 -19.61 -15.15 -10.96
N ASP A 69 -20.70 -14.44 -11.27
CA ASP A 69 -21.02 -13.99 -12.62
C ASP A 69 -20.36 -12.62 -12.88
N ARG A 70 -19.55 -12.53 -13.94
CA ARG A 70 -18.87 -11.30 -14.38
C ARG A 70 -19.78 -10.09 -14.55
N LYS A 71 -21.06 -10.30 -14.87
CA LYS A 71 -22.07 -9.24 -15.10
C LYS A 71 -22.64 -8.69 -13.79
N CYS A 72 -22.31 -9.30 -12.65
CA CYS A 72 -22.83 -8.90 -11.37
C CYS A 72 -21.98 -7.82 -10.68
N THR A 73 -22.67 -6.86 -10.08
CA THR A 73 -22.17 -6.09 -8.95
C THR A 73 -22.83 -6.63 -7.68
N TYR A 74 -22.01 -6.94 -6.67
CA TYR A 74 -22.44 -7.43 -5.37
C TYR A 74 -22.18 -6.36 -4.30
N ASN A 75 -23.25 -5.85 -3.72
CA ASN A 75 -23.18 -4.85 -2.63
C ASN A 75 -23.06 -5.55 -1.25
N GLN A 76 -22.23 -6.59 -1.18
CA GLN A 76 -22.02 -7.46 -0.02
C GLN A 76 -20.52 -7.75 0.14
N ALA A 77 -20.10 -8.01 1.37
CA ALA A 77 -18.73 -8.41 1.69
C ALA A 77 -18.58 -9.92 1.54
N VAL A 78 -17.41 -10.37 1.10
CA VAL A 78 -17.00 -11.78 1.11
C VAL A 78 -16.34 -12.10 2.45
N SER A 79 -16.75 -13.20 3.05
CA SER A 79 -16.18 -13.80 4.26
C SER A 79 -15.73 -15.23 3.94
N ILE A 80 -14.46 -15.54 4.19
CA ILE A 80 -13.90 -16.89 4.04
C ILE A 80 -13.25 -17.29 5.36
N SER A 81 -13.77 -18.35 5.99
CA SER A 81 -13.23 -18.91 7.24
C SER A 81 -12.94 -20.42 7.17
N ILE A 82 -13.07 -21.02 5.98
CA ILE A 82 -12.90 -22.46 5.74
C ILE A 82 -11.72 -22.71 4.79
N SER A 83 -10.86 -23.65 5.17
CA SER A 83 -9.70 -24.07 4.37
C SER A 83 -10.10 -24.73 3.04
N ASN A 84 -9.19 -24.73 2.06
CA ASN A 84 -9.44 -25.29 0.71
C ASN A 84 -10.57 -24.56 -0.05
N THR A 85 -10.76 -23.28 0.22
CA THR A 85 -11.77 -22.45 -0.45
C THR A 85 -11.16 -21.70 -1.65
N LYS A 86 -11.85 -21.71 -2.78
CA LYS A 86 -11.49 -20.97 -3.99
C LYS A 86 -12.65 -20.07 -4.40
N LEU A 87 -12.36 -18.78 -4.57
CA LEU A 87 -13.28 -17.80 -5.14
C LEU A 87 -12.71 -17.30 -6.47
N ASP A 88 -13.43 -17.55 -7.56
CA ASP A 88 -13.23 -16.91 -8.85
C ASP A 88 -14.36 -15.91 -9.07
N CYS A 89 -14.06 -14.61 -9.10
CA CYS A 89 -15.06 -13.60 -9.36
C CYS A 89 -15.40 -13.47 -10.86
N ASP A 90 -14.65 -14.08 -11.79
CA ASP A 90 -14.83 -13.97 -13.26
C ASP A 90 -14.78 -12.54 -13.85
N GLY A 91 -14.33 -11.55 -13.08
CA GLY A 91 -14.43 -10.12 -13.39
C GLY A 91 -15.56 -9.37 -12.69
N ALA A 92 -16.35 -10.04 -11.84
CA ALA A 92 -17.43 -9.43 -11.08
C ALA A 92 -16.95 -8.33 -10.12
N THR A 93 -17.85 -7.42 -9.79
CA THR A 93 -17.58 -6.30 -8.87
C THR A 93 -18.12 -6.57 -7.47
N LEU A 94 -17.27 -6.46 -6.46
CA LEU A 94 -17.64 -6.30 -5.05
C LEU A 94 -17.58 -4.80 -4.72
N ASP A 95 -18.72 -4.18 -4.41
CA ASP A 95 -18.81 -2.73 -4.12
C ASP A 95 -19.26 -2.47 -2.69
N GLY A 96 -18.39 -1.87 -1.88
CA GLY A 96 -18.67 -1.52 -0.49
C GLY A 96 -19.60 -0.31 -0.33
N LEU A 97 -19.87 0.44 -1.40
CA LEU A 97 -20.68 1.68 -1.43
C LEU A 97 -20.24 2.74 -0.40
N GLY A 98 -18.98 2.73 0.03
CA GLY A 98 -18.46 3.55 1.12
C GLY A 98 -18.97 3.18 2.52
N LYS A 99 -19.69 2.05 2.65
CA LYS A 99 -20.40 1.63 3.87
C LYS A 99 -19.81 0.37 4.49
N LEU A 100 -19.65 -0.69 3.69
CA LEU A 100 -19.12 -1.97 4.16
C LEU A 100 -17.63 -1.84 4.52
N LYS A 101 -17.21 -2.43 5.66
CA LYS A 101 -15.85 -2.25 6.18
C LYS A 101 -14.78 -2.91 5.33
N ASP A 102 -14.85 -4.23 5.18
CA ASP A 102 -13.84 -5.02 4.51
C ASP A 102 -14.48 -5.74 3.30
N GLY A 103 -13.82 -5.74 2.14
CA GLY A 103 -14.37 -6.32 0.90
C GLY A 103 -14.25 -7.83 0.83
N VAL A 104 -13.02 -8.33 1.00
CA VAL A 104 -12.74 -9.77 1.12
C VAL A 104 -12.05 -10.02 2.47
N SER A 105 -12.76 -10.66 3.40
CA SER A 105 -12.27 -10.98 4.74
C SER A 105 -11.94 -12.47 4.86
N ILE A 106 -10.66 -12.82 4.77
CA ILE A 106 -10.13 -14.16 5.00
C ILE A 106 -9.74 -14.27 6.48
N SER A 107 -10.57 -14.92 7.29
CA SER A 107 -10.46 -14.91 8.75
C SER A 107 -10.50 -16.33 9.33
N SER A 108 -9.41 -16.75 9.98
CA SER A 108 -9.33 -18.10 10.55
C SER A 108 -10.12 -18.30 11.84
N GLN A 109 -10.61 -17.22 12.46
CA GLN A 109 -11.36 -17.21 13.71
C GLN A 109 -10.66 -17.97 14.87
N GLY A 110 -9.33 -17.85 14.96
CA GLY A 110 -8.50 -18.52 15.96
C GLY A 110 -8.33 -20.03 15.74
N ARG A 111 -8.57 -20.51 14.51
CA ARG A 111 -8.37 -21.90 14.10
C ARG A 111 -7.36 -21.97 12.95
N GLN A 112 -7.01 -23.17 12.50
CA GLN A 112 -6.17 -23.33 11.32
C GLN A 112 -6.95 -23.00 10.05
N LEU A 113 -6.43 -22.07 9.23
CA LEU A 113 -6.97 -21.72 7.91
C LEU A 113 -5.86 -21.79 6.86
N ARG A 114 -6.03 -22.67 5.85
CA ARG A 114 -5.00 -22.97 4.85
C ARG A 114 -5.60 -23.11 3.44
N ASN A 115 -4.77 -22.91 2.42
CA ASN A 115 -5.13 -23.15 1.02
C ASN A 115 -6.40 -22.39 0.60
N VAL A 116 -6.36 -21.06 0.70
CA VAL A 116 -7.44 -20.18 0.24
C VAL A 116 -6.99 -19.45 -1.01
N SER A 117 -7.83 -19.38 -2.05
CA SER A 117 -7.56 -18.56 -3.23
C SER A 117 -8.72 -17.63 -3.55
N VAL A 118 -8.39 -16.39 -3.94
CA VAL A 118 -9.35 -15.39 -4.40
C VAL A 118 -8.80 -14.76 -5.68
N SER A 119 -9.60 -14.73 -6.73
CA SER A 119 -9.13 -14.35 -8.07
C SER A 119 -10.16 -13.60 -8.91
N ASN A 120 -9.65 -12.78 -9.84
CA ASN A 120 -10.43 -12.07 -10.86
C ASN A 120 -11.51 -11.12 -10.31
N CYS A 121 -11.32 -10.54 -9.11
CA CYS A 121 -12.32 -9.69 -8.45
C CYS A 121 -12.00 -8.19 -8.61
N ASN A 122 -13.02 -7.40 -8.96
CA ASN A 122 -12.99 -5.94 -8.85
C ASN A 122 -13.55 -5.53 -7.48
N VAL A 123 -12.69 -5.13 -6.54
CA VAL A 123 -13.03 -4.85 -5.13
C VAL A 123 -12.90 -3.36 -4.85
N LYS A 124 -14.02 -2.65 -4.68
CA LYS A 124 -14.01 -1.18 -4.60
C LYS A 124 -14.86 -0.57 -3.50
N ASN A 125 -14.50 0.64 -3.09
CA ASN A 125 -15.27 1.52 -2.19
C ASN A 125 -15.60 0.92 -0.81
N PHE A 126 -14.70 0.10 -0.24
CA PHE A 126 -14.86 -0.39 1.14
C PHE A 126 -14.36 0.65 2.14
N SER A 127 -15.08 0.84 3.25
CA SER A 127 -14.82 1.93 4.21
C SER A 127 -13.58 1.71 5.08
N ASN A 128 -13.04 0.49 5.10
CA ASN A 128 -11.82 0.12 5.80
C ASN A 128 -10.85 -0.63 4.87
N ASN A 129 -10.95 -1.95 4.71
CA ASN A 129 -10.01 -2.70 3.88
C ASN A 129 -10.60 -3.17 2.54
N GLY A 130 -9.80 -3.19 1.47
CA GLY A 130 -10.16 -3.94 0.26
C GLY A 130 -10.13 -5.44 0.53
N VAL A 131 -8.97 -5.95 0.97
CA VAL A 131 -8.77 -7.34 1.41
C VAL A 131 -8.15 -7.36 2.80
N ALA A 132 -8.67 -8.19 3.69
CA ALA A 132 -8.15 -8.39 5.04
C ALA A 132 -7.90 -9.89 5.29
N VAL A 133 -6.66 -10.27 5.59
CA VAL A 133 -6.26 -11.64 5.96
C VAL A 133 -5.84 -11.64 7.41
N ARG A 134 -6.52 -12.39 8.29
CA ARG A 134 -6.33 -12.29 9.76
C ARG A 134 -6.70 -13.55 10.54
N SER A 135 -6.16 -13.67 11.75
CA SER A 135 -6.57 -14.72 12.69
C SER A 135 -7.95 -14.46 13.32
N GLY A 136 -8.35 -13.19 13.44
CA GLY A 136 -9.49 -12.77 14.27
C GLY A 136 -9.21 -12.82 15.78
N VAL A 137 -8.01 -13.24 16.20
CA VAL A 137 -7.54 -13.21 17.60
C VAL A 137 -6.91 -11.84 17.87
N PRO A 138 -7.43 -11.04 18.82
CA PRO A 138 -6.82 -9.78 19.21
C PRO A 138 -5.41 -9.99 19.76
N ASP A 139 -4.48 -9.08 19.48
CA ASP A 139 -3.06 -9.27 19.81
C ASP A 139 -2.81 -9.46 21.32
N PHE A 140 -3.56 -8.78 22.19
CA PHE A 140 -3.50 -8.97 23.65
C PHE A 140 -4.01 -10.34 24.16
N LYS A 141 -4.61 -11.16 23.28
CA LYS A 141 -5.05 -12.54 23.57
C LYS A 141 -4.16 -13.60 22.93
N ARG A 142 -3.09 -13.21 22.22
CA ARG A 142 -2.16 -14.16 21.60
C ARG A 142 -1.33 -14.88 22.65
N SER A 143 -0.93 -16.11 22.33
CA SER A 143 -0.08 -16.90 23.23
C SER A 143 1.34 -16.34 23.28
N GLY A 144 2.05 -16.59 24.39
CA GLY A 144 3.50 -16.44 24.43
C GLY A 144 4.21 -17.46 23.52
N ASP A 145 3.57 -18.59 23.25
CA ASP A 145 3.95 -19.53 22.20
C ASP A 145 3.66 -18.91 20.82
N ARG A 146 4.74 -18.68 20.07
CA ARG A 146 4.71 -18.05 18.76
C ARG A 146 4.27 -19.03 17.67
N ASP A 147 4.57 -20.32 17.81
CA ASP A 147 4.23 -21.31 16.79
C ASP A 147 2.73 -21.59 16.82
N HIS A 148 2.13 -21.67 18.02
CA HIS A 148 0.66 -21.67 18.15
C HIS A 148 -0.01 -20.46 17.46
N ASN A 149 0.57 -19.25 17.59
CA ASN A 149 0.02 -18.06 16.94
C ASN A 149 0.11 -18.13 15.41
N TYR A 150 1.13 -18.78 14.83
CA TYR A 150 1.22 -19.06 13.40
C TYR A 150 0.24 -20.15 12.95
N ASP A 151 0.06 -21.20 13.75
CA ASP A 151 -0.87 -22.29 13.45
C ASP A 151 -2.31 -21.79 13.32
N ILE A 152 -2.75 -20.93 14.25
CA ILE A 152 -4.10 -20.34 14.24
C ILE A 152 -4.26 -19.12 13.33
N SER A 153 -3.22 -18.68 12.62
CA SER A 153 -3.30 -17.56 11.68
C SER A 153 -3.37 -18.08 10.22
N PRO A 154 -4.02 -17.38 9.27
CA PRO A 154 -4.09 -17.82 7.88
C PRO A 154 -2.70 -18.01 7.25
N SER A 155 -2.55 -19.07 6.45
CA SER A 155 -1.32 -19.31 5.69
C SER A 155 -1.58 -20.04 4.37
N GLY A 156 -0.74 -19.83 3.36
CA GLY A 156 -0.97 -20.40 2.02
C GLY A 156 -2.21 -19.80 1.37
N VAL A 157 -2.29 -18.48 1.32
CA VAL A 157 -3.38 -17.73 0.68
C VAL A 157 -2.87 -17.16 -0.65
N VAL A 158 -3.65 -17.28 -1.72
CA VAL A 158 -3.34 -16.71 -3.04
C VAL A 158 -4.38 -15.67 -3.43
N LEU A 159 -3.94 -14.44 -3.65
CA LEU A 159 -4.71 -13.32 -4.16
C LEU A 159 -4.15 -13.00 -5.54
N SER A 160 -4.92 -13.19 -6.62
CA SER A 160 -4.40 -13.01 -7.98
C SER A 160 -5.39 -12.35 -8.94
N HIS A 161 -4.91 -11.45 -9.81
CA HIS A 161 -5.77 -10.71 -10.75
C HIS A 161 -6.90 -9.95 -10.05
N LEU A 162 -6.58 -9.30 -8.91
CA LEU A 162 -7.52 -8.44 -8.20
C LEU A 162 -7.33 -6.98 -8.63
N HIS A 163 -8.42 -6.24 -8.78
CA HIS A 163 -8.38 -4.78 -8.86
C HIS A 163 -8.99 -4.21 -7.59
N ILE A 164 -8.15 -3.64 -6.73
CA ILE A 164 -8.52 -3.16 -5.41
C ILE A 164 -8.43 -1.62 -5.41
N GLU A 165 -9.56 -0.96 -5.19
CA GLU A 165 -9.72 0.47 -5.41
C GLU A 165 -10.46 1.19 -4.26
N ASN A 166 -10.09 2.45 -3.98
CA ASN A 166 -10.81 3.39 -3.11
C ASN A 166 -11.11 2.82 -1.70
N SER A 167 -10.14 2.12 -1.11
CA SER A 167 -10.27 1.59 0.26
C SER A 167 -10.08 2.73 1.28
N GLY A 168 -11.02 2.88 2.21
CA GLY A 168 -11.04 3.95 3.23
C GLY A 168 -9.92 3.85 4.27
N GLY A 169 -9.32 2.66 4.40
CA GLY A 169 -8.14 2.32 5.17
C GLY A 169 -7.06 1.72 4.26
N VAL A 170 -6.80 0.41 4.33
CA VAL A 170 -5.71 -0.27 3.61
C VAL A 170 -6.25 -1.05 2.39
N GLY A 171 -5.51 -1.09 1.28
CA GLY A 171 -5.90 -1.90 0.11
C GLY A 171 -5.88 -3.40 0.42
N VAL A 172 -4.72 -3.95 0.81
CA VAL A 172 -4.54 -5.33 1.29
C VAL A 172 -3.84 -5.33 2.64
N TYR A 173 -4.46 -5.90 3.66
CA TYR A 173 -3.90 -5.97 5.03
C TYR A 173 -3.68 -7.42 5.43
N LEU A 174 -2.41 -7.81 5.58
CA LEU A 174 -1.99 -9.08 6.17
C LEU A 174 -1.67 -8.86 7.64
N TYR A 175 -2.56 -9.32 8.52
CA TYR A 175 -2.51 -9.07 9.96
C TYR A 175 -1.47 -9.93 10.69
N SER A 176 -1.27 -9.67 11.99
CA SER A 176 -0.26 -10.32 12.82
C SER A 176 -0.25 -11.86 12.67
N TYR A 177 0.94 -12.45 12.49
CA TYR A 177 1.22 -13.89 12.28
C TYR A 177 0.68 -14.52 10.97
N VAL A 178 0.14 -13.73 10.03
CA VAL A 178 -0.17 -14.24 8.67
C VAL A 178 1.11 -14.60 7.92
N SER A 179 1.12 -15.74 7.22
CA SER A 179 2.33 -16.22 6.54
C SER A 179 2.07 -16.80 5.16
N ASN A 180 3.09 -16.83 4.29
CA ASN A 180 3.03 -17.48 2.97
C ASN A 180 1.78 -17.06 2.16
N VAL A 181 1.45 -15.76 2.17
CA VAL A 181 0.42 -15.18 1.31
C VAL A 181 1.06 -14.65 0.04
N THR A 182 0.50 -14.97 -1.12
CA THR A 182 0.94 -14.42 -2.41
C THR A 182 -0.12 -13.47 -2.94
N LEU A 183 0.21 -12.18 -3.05
CA LEU A 183 -0.53 -11.21 -3.88
C LEU A 183 0.19 -11.06 -5.21
N ARG A 184 -0.46 -11.41 -6.31
CA ARG A 184 0.15 -11.35 -7.65
C ARG A 184 -0.74 -10.78 -8.73
N GLU A 185 -0.11 -10.22 -9.77
CA GLU A 185 -0.77 -9.79 -11.02
C GLU A 185 -2.00 -8.89 -10.77
N SER A 186 -1.96 -8.11 -9.67
CA SER A 186 -3.10 -7.35 -9.15
C SER A 186 -2.80 -5.84 -9.16
N VAL A 187 -3.85 -5.02 -9.12
CA VAL A 187 -3.76 -3.56 -9.02
C VAL A 187 -4.30 -3.14 -7.65
N VAL A 188 -3.52 -2.35 -6.91
CA VAL A 188 -3.92 -1.76 -5.62
C VAL A 188 -3.76 -0.25 -5.70
N GLU A 189 -4.88 0.48 -5.72
CA GLU A 189 -4.88 1.92 -5.93
C GLU A 189 -5.88 2.72 -5.09
N ARG A 190 -5.57 4.00 -4.86
CA ARG A 190 -6.44 4.95 -4.15
C ARG A 190 -6.86 4.50 -2.74
N SER A 191 -6.04 3.69 -2.07
CA SER A 191 -6.23 3.45 -0.64
C SER A 191 -5.89 4.72 0.13
N ARG A 192 -6.74 5.15 1.06
CA ARG A 192 -6.48 6.34 1.88
C ARG A 192 -5.29 6.10 2.81
N GLY A 193 -5.19 4.92 3.38
CA GLY A 193 -4.01 4.41 4.06
C GLY A 193 -3.03 3.74 3.07
N VAL A 194 -2.28 2.76 3.57
CA VAL A 194 -1.29 2.00 2.79
C VAL A 194 -1.96 1.23 1.65
N GLY A 195 -1.26 1.04 0.52
CA GLY A 195 -1.69 0.09 -0.51
C GLY A 195 -1.68 -1.35 0.05
N VAL A 196 -0.53 -1.86 0.46
CA VAL A 196 -0.39 -3.17 1.14
C VAL A 196 0.31 -3.06 2.48
N TYR A 197 -0.31 -3.55 3.56
CA TYR A 197 0.25 -3.56 4.91
C TYR A 197 0.60 -4.99 5.33
N LEU A 198 1.88 -5.25 5.62
CA LEU A 198 2.38 -6.49 6.22
C LEU A 198 2.63 -6.23 7.71
N GLU A 199 1.80 -6.81 8.58
CA GLU A 199 1.82 -6.54 10.03
C GLU A 199 2.86 -7.35 10.81
N GLN A 200 3.02 -7.02 12.09
CA GLN A 200 3.96 -7.66 12.99
C GLN A 200 3.91 -9.18 13.00
N SER A 201 5.08 -9.81 13.00
CA SER A 201 5.21 -11.27 12.95
C SER A 201 4.55 -11.91 11.73
N SER A 202 4.10 -11.16 10.72
CA SER A 202 3.83 -11.76 9.41
C SER A 202 5.17 -12.12 8.73
N ARG A 203 5.18 -13.17 7.91
CA ARG A 203 6.41 -13.61 7.23
C ARG A 203 6.20 -14.35 5.93
N GLU A 204 7.24 -14.42 5.11
CA GLU A 204 7.29 -15.27 3.91
C GLU A 204 6.21 -14.93 2.86
N ASN A 205 5.65 -13.72 2.91
CA ASN A 205 4.65 -13.25 1.96
C ASN A 205 5.30 -12.77 0.66
N LYS A 206 4.56 -12.83 -0.44
CA LYS A 206 5.04 -12.59 -1.79
C LYS A 206 4.16 -11.55 -2.47
N LEU A 207 4.78 -10.48 -2.95
CA LEU A 207 4.17 -9.38 -3.69
C LEU A 207 4.80 -9.42 -5.09
N ILE A 208 4.12 -10.04 -6.06
CA ILE A 208 4.69 -10.41 -7.36
C ILE A 208 3.94 -9.73 -8.53
N ASN A 209 4.63 -8.97 -9.37
CA ASN A 209 4.07 -8.40 -10.61
C ASN A 209 2.78 -7.56 -10.42
N ASN A 210 2.66 -6.83 -9.30
CA ASN A 210 1.50 -5.97 -9.03
C ASN A 210 1.72 -4.53 -9.49
N ILE A 211 0.64 -3.75 -9.62
CA ILE A 211 0.68 -2.29 -9.76
C ILE A 211 0.17 -1.66 -8.46
N ILE A 212 1.00 -0.91 -7.77
CA ILE A 212 0.70 -0.29 -6.47
C ILE A 212 0.85 1.22 -6.62
N LYS A 213 -0.26 1.95 -6.74
CA LYS A 213 -0.23 3.35 -7.20
C LYS A 213 -1.21 4.27 -6.47
N ASN A 214 -0.82 5.54 -6.29
CA ASN A 214 -1.66 6.59 -5.70
C ASN A 214 -2.31 6.19 -4.35
N ASN A 215 -1.59 5.45 -3.50
CA ASN A 215 -2.05 5.12 -2.14
C ASN A 215 -1.48 6.10 -1.11
N GLY A 216 -2.07 6.13 0.08
CA GLY A 216 -1.58 6.90 1.23
C GLY A 216 -2.09 8.33 1.33
N GLU A 217 -3.18 8.64 0.66
CA GLU A 217 -3.80 9.96 0.57
C GLU A 217 -4.79 10.23 1.73
N MET A 218 -4.38 9.90 2.97
CA MET A 218 -5.28 9.84 4.13
C MET A 218 -5.91 11.20 4.46
N ALA A 219 -5.11 12.27 4.35
CA ALA A 219 -5.56 13.67 4.48
C ALA A 219 -5.76 14.36 3.11
N GLY A 220 -5.96 13.58 2.04
CA GLY A 220 -6.10 14.07 0.68
C GLY A 220 -4.84 13.89 -0.18
N PRO A 221 -4.90 14.33 -1.45
CA PRO A 221 -3.92 13.99 -2.45
C PRO A 221 -2.49 14.42 -2.11
N LYS A 222 -1.52 13.53 -2.33
CA LYS A 222 -0.08 13.74 -2.06
C LYS A 222 0.23 14.29 -0.65
N SER A 223 -0.56 13.89 0.35
CA SER A 223 -0.40 14.36 1.73
C SER A 223 0.91 13.95 2.42
N GLY A 224 1.74 13.10 1.80
CA GLY A 224 3.04 12.68 2.34
C GLY A 224 2.92 11.67 3.49
N GLN A 225 1.73 11.12 3.74
CA GLN A 225 1.44 10.47 5.02
C GLN A 225 1.76 8.98 5.06
N ARG A 226 1.45 8.22 3.99
CA ARG A 226 1.66 6.76 3.94
C ARG A 226 2.24 6.29 2.61
N GLU A 227 3.00 5.23 2.75
CA GLU A 227 3.68 4.40 1.76
C GLU A 227 2.74 3.54 0.90
N GLY A 228 3.22 3.10 -0.27
CA GLY A 228 2.55 2.10 -1.11
C GLY A 228 2.53 0.70 -0.46
N VAL A 229 3.66 0.27 0.11
CA VAL A 229 3.79 -0.96 0.91
C VAL A 229 4.44 -0.65 2.26
N ALA A 230 3.83 -1.11 3.34
CA ALA A 230 4.38 -1.10 4.69
C ALA A 230 4.84 -2.51 5.07
N VAL A 231 6.13 -2.66 5.38
CA VAL A 231 6.70 -3.88 5.96
C VAL A 231 6.97 -3.60 7.44
N ASP A 232 5.96 -3.82 8.27
CA ASP A 232 5.92 -3.36 9.66
C ASP A 232 6.11 -4.51 10.65
N SER A 233 7.33 -4.69 11.15
CA SER A 233 7.74 -5.85 11.95
C SER A 233 7.52 -7.19 11.24
N SER A 234 7.72 -7.21 9.92
CA SER A 234 7.43 -8.34 9.02
C SER A 234 8.69 -8.76 8.27
N ALA A 235 8.97 -10.07 8.20
CA ALA A 235 10.27 -10.59 7.79
C ALA A 235 10.19 -11.62 6.65
N LYS A 236 11.29 -11.82 5.93
CA LYS A 236 11.43 -12.86 4.88
C LYS A 236 10.43 -12.72 3.73
N ASN A 237 9.88 -11.53 3.51
CA ASN A 237 8.95 -11.28 2.42
C ASN A 237 9.71 -11.02 1.12
N LEU A 238 9.09 -11.38 -0.01
CA LEU A 238 9.59 -11.11 -1.36
C LEU A 238 8.69 -10.09 -2.04
N ILE A 239 9.27 -8.97 -2.46
CA ILE A 239 8.59 -7.92 -3.23
C ILE A 239 9.30 -7.83 -4.59
N GLU A 240 8.69 -8.44 -5.61
CA GLU A 240 9.31 -8.66 -6.91
C GLU A 240 8.45 -8.26 -8.12
N GLY A 241 9.07 -7.60 -9.11
CA GLY A 241 8.44 -7.32 -10.40
C GLY A 241 7.30 -6.29 -10.37
N ASN A 242 7.07 -5.63 -9.23
CA ASN A 242 5.96 -4.70 -9.06
C ASN A 242 6.27 -3.32 -9.67
N SER A 243 5.21 -2.58 -10.03
CA SER A 243 5.28 -1.18 -10.42
C SER A 243 4.68 -0.29 -9.34
N PHE A 244 5.51 0.55 -8.71
CA PHE A 244 5.14 1.57 -7.75
C PHE A 244 5.02 2.93 -8.47
N ILE A 245 3.87 3.60 -8.34
CA ILE A 245 3.61 4.83 -9.09
C ILE A 245 2.91 5.86 -8.19
N GLY A 246 3.62 6.95 -7.88
CA GLY A 246 3.05 8.13 -7.21
C GLY A 246 2.35 7.85 -5.89
N ASN A 247 2.85 6.94 -5.05
CA ASN A 247 2.33 6.76 -3.70
C ASN A 247 2.72 7.97 -2.82
N SER A 248 1.89 8.25 -1.81
CA SER A 248 1.86 9.55 -1.11
C SER A 248 3.14 9.88 -0.35
N ALA A 249 3.72 8.92 0.38
CA ALA A 249 5.00 9.09 1.09
C ALA A 249 6.19 8.44 0.36
N GLY A 250 5.95 7.43 -0.48
CA GLY A 250 6.97 6.61 -1.14
C GLY A 250 6.51 5.18 -1.44
N GLY A 251 7.38 4.41 -2.09
CA GLY A 251 7.07 3.06 -2.59
C GLY A 251 6.95 2.01 -1.49
N ILE A 252 8.07 1.60 -0.89
CA ILE A 252 8.14 0.54 0.13
C ILE A 252 8.88 1.04 1.36
N PHE A 253 8.23 1.07 2.52
CA PHE A 253 8.86 1.41 3.80
C PHE A 253 8.96 0.16 4.69
N LEU A 254 10.17 -0.17 5.12
CA LEU A 254 10.46 -1.25 6.07
C LEU A 254 10.77 -0.61 7.42
N TYR A 255 10.01 -0.99 8.45
CA TYR A 255 10.20 -0.47 9.80
C TYR A 255 9.73 -1.44 10.89
N LYS A 256 10.29 -1.36 12.10
CA LYS A 256 9.65 -1.87 13.33
C LYS A 256 8.87 -0.76 14.00
N ASN A 257 7.57 -0.96 14.15
CA ASN A 257 6.75 -0.13 15.04
C ASN A 257 7.08 -0.46 16.51
N CYS A 258 7.12 0.58 17.35
CA CYS A 258 7.61 0.50 18.72
C CYS A 258 6.64 -0.14 19.74
N GLY A 259 5.52 -0.72 19.28
CA GLY A 259 4.39 -1.12 20.12
C GLY A 259 3.58 0.09 20.59
N GLU A 260 3.08 0.91 19.66
CA GLU A 260 2.34 2.15 19.97
C GLU A 260 1.06 1.90 20.81
N ASN A 261 0.75 2.78 21.77
CA ASN A 261 -0.32 2.65 22.76
C ASN A 261 -0.12 1.51 23.78
N PHE A 262 1.13 1.25 24.16
CA PHE A 262 1.50 0.17 25.07
C PHE A 262 0.86 0.31 26.47
N SER A 263 0.89 1.52 27.07
CA SER A 263 0.34 1.77 28.41
C SER A 263 -1.16 1.50 28.52
N LYS A 264 -1.88 1.51 27.38
CA LYS A 264 -3.32 1.23 27.28
C LYS A 264 -3.65 -0.26 27.13
N GLY A 265 -2.63 -1.15 27.09
CA GLY A 265 -2.81 -2.58 26.87
C GLY A 265 -3.35 -2.95 25.48
N MET A 266 -3.31 -2.02 24.52
CA MET A 266 -3.85 -2.21 23.15
C MET A 266 -2.81 -2.75 22.16
N ALA A 267 -1.53 -2.74 22.53
CA ALA A 267 -0.44 -3.25 21.72
C ALA A 267 0.41 -4.26 22.49
N VAL A 268 1.11 -5.13 21.74
CA VAL A 268 2.10 -6.08 22.26
C VAL A 268 3.50 -5.65 21.81
N LEU A 269 4.52 -6.07 22.56
CA LEU A 269 5.92 -5.86 22.14
C LEU A 269 6.22 -6.69 20.89
N ARG A 270 6.79 -6.02 19.90
CA ARG A 270 7.04 -6.62 18.59
C ARG A 270 8.35 -7.41 18.63
N TRP A 271 8.26 -8.72 18.83
CA TRP A 271 9.44 -9.58 18.95
C TRP A 271 10.20 -9.75 17.62
N GLN A 272 9.51 -9.61 16.49
CA GLN A 272 10.08 -9.76 15.15
C GLN A 272 10.34 -8.37 14.53
N PRO A 273 11.57 -8.07 14.08
CA PRO A 273 11.89 -6.87 13.29
C PRO A 273 11.60 -7.08 11.80
N SER A 274 11.73 -6.02 10.99
CA SER A 274 11.51 -6.10 9.54
C SER A 274 12.77 -6.52 8.78
N ASN A 275 13.14 -7.80 8.92
CA ASN A 275 14.45 -8.32 8.47
C ASN A 275 14.33 -9.32 7.33
N GLU A 276 15.46 -9.55 6.65
CA GLU A 276 15.60 -10.60 5.63
C GLU A 276 14.59 -10.46 4.47
N ASN A 277 14.04 -9.27 4.24
CA ASN A 277 13.12 -9.02 3.13
C ASN A 277 13.92 -8.74 1.85
N ALA A 278 13.43 -9.25 0.72
CA ALA A 278 14.01 -9.03 -0.60
C ALA A 278 13.09 -8.13 -1.44
N VAL A 279 13.60 -6.98 -1.87
CA VAL A 279 12.95 -6.04 -2.78
C VAL A 279 13.73 -6.06 -4.09
N ARG A 280 13.23 -6.74 -5.12
CA ARG A 280 14.00 -6.94 -6.36
C ARG A 280 13.21 -6.81 -7.66
N ASN A 281 13.88 -6.42 -8.75
CA ASN A 281 13.27 -6.33 -10.08
C ASN A 281 12.02 -5.41 -10.16
N ASN A 282 11.80 -4.50 -9.21
CA ASN A 282 10.65 -3.59 -9.20
C ASN A 282 10.94 -2.31 -10.00
N LYS A 283 9.88 -1.66 -10.50
CA LYS A 283 9.93 -0.32 -11.11
C LYS A 283 9.24 0.70 -10.18
N PHE A 284 9.93 1.77 -9.86
CA PHE A 284 9.41 2.90 -9.08
C PHE A 284 9.31 4.13 -9.99
N VAL A 285 8.17 4.82 -9.98
CA VAL A 285 7.92 5.96 -10.88
C VAL A 285 7.38 7.14 -10.08
N GLY A 286 8.18 8.21 -9.98
CA GLY A 286 7.79 9.46 -9.32
C GLY A 286 7.57 9.35 -7.81
N GLU A 287 8.18 8.34 -7.16
CA GLU A 287 8.12 8.16 -5.70
C GLU A 287 9.07 9.15 -4.99
N SER A 288 8.65 9.74 -3.87
CA SER A 288 9.51 10.64 -3.08
C SER A 288 10.70 9.90 -2.44
N VAL A 289 10.43 8.67 -1.95
CA VAL A 289 11.46 7.68 -1.62
C VAL A 289 11.00 6.34 -2.19
N GLY A 290 11.80 5.70 -3.03
CA GLY A 290 11.45 4.40 -3.63
C GLY A 290 11.39 3.28 -2.59
N VAL A 291 12.49 3.05 -1.88
CA VAL A 291 12.60 2.11 -0.76
C VAL A 291 13.24 2.80 0.45
N TRP A 292 12.63 2.73 1.63
CA TRP A 292 13.22 3.22 2.88
C TRP A 292 13.32 2.08 3.90
N ILE A 293 14.56 1.66 4.17
CA ILE A 293 14.88 0.67 5.20
C ILE A 293 15.11 1.38 6.54
N ALA A 294 14.48 0.83 7.59
CA ALA A 294 14.47 1.36 8.95
C ALA A 294 13.81 2.76 9.04
N SER A 295 12.67 2.94 8.37
CA SER A 295 12.07 4.27 8.14
C SER A 295 11.52 4.98 9.38
N ARG A 296 11.51 4.33 10.55
CA ARG A 296 11.21 4.96 11.83
C ARG A 296 12.43 5.19 12.70
N GLN A 297 13.61 4.72 12.31
CA GLN A 297 14.85 4.81 13.09
C GLN A 297 15.20 6.25 13.49
N GLY A 298 14.86 7.23 12.66
CA GLY A 298 15.07 8.65 12.93
C GLY A 298 13.83 9.49 13.22
N ARG A 299 12.67 8.86 13.46
CA ARG A 299 11.40 9.57 13.67
C ARG A 299 11.19 9.84 15.16
N ASP A 300 10.73 11.05 15.50
CA ASP A 300 10.22 11.34 16.85
C ASP A 300 8.87 10.63 17.05
N LEU A 301 8.83 9.70 18.01
CA LEU A 301 7.69 8.88 18.38
C LEU A 301 7.15 9.22 19.79
N SER A 302 7.54 10.35 20.40
CA SER A 302 7.12 10.74 21.75
C SER A 302 5.60 10.74 21.99
N HIS A 303 4.82 11.03 20.96
CA HIS A 303 3.35 11.01 21.01
C HIS A 303 2.72 9.64 20.75
N ARG A 304 3.50 8.56 20.71
CA ARG A 304 3.04 7.21 20.33
C ARG A 304 2.84 6.24 21.50
N ASP A 305 3.33 6.54 22.70
CA ASP A 305 3.24 5.63 23.86
C ASP A 305 3.82 4.24 23.49
N CYS A 306 5.11 4.24 23.13
CA CYS A 306 5.85 3.05 22.71
C CYS A 306 6.18 2.13 23.90
N GLY A 307 6.11 0.81 23.68
CA GLY A 307 6.53 -0.20 24.66
C GLY A 307 8.01 -0.61 24.57
N ASP A 308 8.66 -0.42 23.42
CA ASP A 308 10.10 -0.67 23.27
C ASP A 308 10.94 0.27 24.15
N PRO A 309 12.19 -0.10 24.51
CA PRO A 309 13.12 0.82 25.17
C PRO A 309 13.57 1.93 24.21
N SER A 310 13.55 3.18 24.69
CA SER A 310 14.00 4.35 23.93
C SER A 310 15.53 4.47 23.90
N LEU A 311 16.07 4.89 22.76
CA LEU A 311 17.50 5.16 22.54
C LEU A 311 18.00 6.44 23.22
N ASP A 312 17.12 7.43 23.42
CA ASP A 312 17.46 8.75 23.96
C ASP A 312 17.14 8.93 25.45
N GLY A 313 16.54 7.91 26.09
CA GLY A 313 16.00 7.98 27.46
C GLY A 313 14.77 8.88 27.62
N GLY A 314 14.52 9.80 26.67
CA GLY A 314 13.40 10.73 26.63
C GLY A 314 12.16 10.21 25.90
N GLY A 315 12.15 8.95 25.45
CA GLY A 315 10.99 8.35 24.79
C GLY A 315 10.70 8.89 23.38
N LYS A 316 11.71 9.43 22.67
CA LYS A 316 11.50 9.99 21.33
C LYS A 316 11.95 9.05 20.24
N PHE A 317 13.11 8.42 20.41
CA PHE A 317 13.75 7.63 19.37
C PHE A 317 13.88 6.18 19.82
N TYR A 318 13.62 5.25 18.91
CA TYR A 318 13.54 3.82 19.19
C TYR A 318 14.33 3.07 18.13
N ARG A 319 14.85 1.89 18.48
CA ARG A 319 15.61 1.08 17.52
C ARG A 319 14.66 0.33 16.60
N ASP A 320 14.85 0.51 15.30
CA ASP A 320 13.99 -0.01 14.25
C ASP A 320 14.39 -1.45 13.85
N TYR A 321 15.69 -1.78 13.93
CA TYR A 321 16.23 -3.12 13.69
C TYR A 321 15.97 -3.72 12.29
N ALA A 322 15.37 -2.99 11.33
CA ALA A 322 15.15 -3.46 9.96
C ALA A 322 16.50 -3.68 9.22
N ASP A 323 17.10 -4.83 9.52
CA ASP A 323 18.47 -5.20 9.19
C ASP A 323 18.45 -6.43 8.24
N HIS A 324 19.55 -6.66 7.52
CA HIS A 324 19.70 -7.80 6.58
C HIS A 324 18.67 -7.84 5.43
N ASN A 325 18.12 -6.69 5.04
CA ASN A 325 17.25 -6.58 3.86
C ASN A 325 18.08 -6.39 2.58
N ILE A 326 17.56 -6.89 1.46
CA ILE A 326 18.20 -6.81 0.13
C ILE A 326 17.33 -5.95 -0.78
N VAL A 327 17.93 -4.96 -1.43
CA VAL A 327 17.33 -4.13 -2.47
C VAL A 327 18.18 -4.28 -3.73
N GLU A 328 17.74 -5.07 -4.71
CA GLU A 328 18.55 -5.41 -5.89
C GLU A 328 17.80 -5.33 -7.23
N ASP A 329 18.51 -5.01 -8.30
CA ASP A 329 17.97 -5.01 -9.68
C ASP A 329 16.72 -4.14 -9.92
N ASN A 330 16.40 -3.19 -9.02
CA ASN A 330 15.25 -2.31 -9.15
C ASN A 330 15.57 -1.11 -10.07
N LYS A 331 14.53 -0.55 -10.70
CA LYS A 331 14.62 0.65 -11.52
C LYS A 331 13.80 1.81 -10.95
N PHE A 332 14.47 2.92 -10.65
CA PHE A 332 13.90 4.16 -10.14
C PHE A 332 13.80 5.20 -11.27
N CYS A 333 12.62 5.75 -11.50
CA CYS A 333 12.30 6.63 -12.63
C CYS A 333 11.60 7.91 -12.18
N GLY A 334 12.36 8.98 -12.03
CA GLY A 334 11.92 10.24 -11.43
C GLY A 334 11.52 10.09 -9.97
N GLY A 335 11.41 11.23 -9.28
CA GLY A 335 11.16 11.26 -7.84
C GLY A 335 12.34 11.84 -7.07
N GLY A 336 12.44 11.46 -5.79
CA GLY A 336 13.48 11.93 -4.88
C GLY A 336 14.60 10.90 -4.72
N GLU A 337 14.61 10.24 -3.56
CA GLU A 337 15.60 9.23 -3.22
C GLU A 337 15.15 7.86 -3.78
N GLY A 338 16.05 7.10 -4.41
CA GLY A 338 15.71 5.75 -4.86
C GLY A 338 15.69 4.79 -3.68
N VAL A 339 16.76 4.77 -2.88
CA VAL A 339 16.89 3.92 -1.69
C VAL A 339 17.47 4.73 -0.53
N ARG A 340 16.82 4.69 0.64
CA ARG A 340 17.37 5.18 1.91
C ARG A 340 17.60 4.02 2.88
N VAL A 341 18.76 3.98 3.53
CA VAL A 341 19.15 2.94 4.48
C VAL A 341 19.57 3.58 5.81
N ASP A 342 18.71 3.46 6.82
CA ASP A 342 19.02 3.87 8.20
C ASP A 342 19.31 2.67 9.13
N GLY A 343 19.12 1.44 8.65
CA GLY A 343 19.41 0.17 9.36
C GLY A 343 20.85 -0.35 9.16
N ASN A 344 21.10 -1.61 9.51
CA ASN A 344 22.42 -2.27 9.46
C ASN A 344 22.39 -3.55 8.60
N PHE A 345 23.56 -3.98 8.12
CA PHE A 345 23.75 -5.24 7.38
C PHE A 345 22.86 -5.38 6.12
N ASN A 346 22.34 -4.28 5.57
CA ASN A 346 21.50 -4.28 4.38
C ASN A 346 22.34 -4.22 3.11
N VAL A 347 21.85 -4.84 2.04
CA VAL A 347 22.52 -4.87 0.73
C VAL A 347 21.70 -4.08 -0.28
N VAL A 348 22.31 -3.08 -0.92
CA VAL A 348 21.71 -2.31 -2.01
C VAL A 348 22.60 -2.46 -3.24
N ARG A 349 22.20 -3.24 -4.24
CA ARG A 349 23.08 -3.57 -5.39
C ARG A 349 22.40 -3.66 -6.75
N ASN A 350 23.15 -3.42 -7.83
CA ASN A 350 22.68 -3.54 -9.22
C ASN A 350 21.42 -2.71 -9.58
N ASN A 351 20.99 -1.80 -8.70
CA ASN A 351 19.84 -0.95 -8.96
C ASN A 351 20.18 0.16 -9.96
N LYS A 352 19.15 0.67 -10.62
CA LYS A 352 19.25 1.64 -11.72
C LYS A 352 18.39 2.87 -11.44
N SER A 353 18.92 4.06 -11.68
CA SER A 353 18.17 5.31 -11.51
C SER A 353 18.41 6.29 -12.65
N ASP A 354 17.39 7.08 -13.01
CA ASP A 354 17.54 8.21 -13.94
C ASP A 354 17.99 9.51 -13.27
N VAL A 355 18.29 9.46 -11.97
CA VAL A 355 18.97 10.52 -11.20
C VAL A 355 20.48 10.46 -11.48
N LYS A 356 21.06 11.54 -12.01
CA LYS A 356 22.44 11.57 -12.54
C LYS A 356 23.56 11.59 -11.50
N ASN A 357 23.32 12.18 -10.33
CA ASN A 357 24.23 12.14 -9.18
C ASN A 357 24.03 10.82 -8.42
N LYS A 358 25.07 10.31 -7.74
CA LYS A 358 25.00 9.03 -7.00
C LYS A 358 24.13 9.12 -5.73
N ASP A 359 23.68 10.31 -5.36
CA ASP A 359 23.03 10.64 -4.10
C ASP A 359 21.59 10.08 -3.98
N TRP A 360 21.12 9.27 -4.93
CA TRP A 360 19.83 8.58 -4.85
C TRP A 360 19.87 7.30 -4.00
N VAL A 361 21.06 6.79 -3.64
CA VAL A 361 21.23 5.82 -2.55
C VAL A 361 21.77 6.56 -1.33
N VAL A 362 20.92 6.77 -0.34
CA VAL A 362 21.21 7.58 0.85
C VAL A 362 21.51 6.68 2.04
N GLN A 363 22.74 6.78 2.56
CA GLN A 363 23.11 6.30 3.89
C GLN A 363 23.28 7.52 4.80
N SER A 364 22.24 7.87 5.56
CA SER A 364 22.32 8.97 6.52
C SER A 364 23.17 8.55 7.72
N GLN A 365 23.78 9.51 8.43
CA GLN A 365 24.19 9.25 9.81
C GLN A 365 22.92 8.97 10.62
N ASN A 366 22.64 7.70 10.89
CA ASN A 366 21.36 7.33 11.47
C ASN A 366 21.23 7.88 12.92
N MET A 367 19.98 8.03 13.35
CA MET A 367 19.70 8.60 14.67
C MET A 367 20.24 7.73 15.82
N THR A 368 20.43 6.43 15.62
CA THR A 368 21.15 5.57 16.57
C THR A 368 22.56 6.08 16.79
N THR A 369 23.37 6.24 15.74
CA THR A 369 24.74 6.76 15.84
C THR A 369 24.81 8.13 16.51
N ARG A 370 23.86 9.02 16.23
CA ARG A 370 23.83 10.34 16.85
C ARG A 370 23.53 10.32 18.35
N LEU A 371 22.79 9.32 18.83
CA LEU A 371 22.34 9.21 20.23
C LEU A 371 23.22 8.30 21.08
N THR A 372 23.69 7.18 20.51
CA THR A 372 24.44 6.14 21.23
C THR A 372 25.93 6.12 20.92
N GLY A 373 26.37 6.87 19.91
CA GLY A 373 27.75 6.81 19.38
C GLY A 373 28.05 5.56 18.54
N VAL A 374 27.13 4.60 18.43
CA VAL A 374 27.33 3.35 17.68
C VAL A 374 27.09 3.60 16.18
N PRO A 375 28.09 3.45 15.29
CA PRO A 375 27.93 3.68 13.86
C PRO A 375 26.90 2.71 13.24
N ALA A 376 26.38 3.07 12.06
CA ALA A 376 25.70 2.09 11.20
C ALA A 376 26.74 1.08 10.69
N GLU A 377 26.41 -0.21 10.75
CA GLU A 377 27.37 -1.29 10.46
C GLU A 377 26.93 -2.18 9.29
N GLY A 378 27.92 -2.71 8.56
CA GLY A 378 27.75 -3.82 7.62
C GLY A 378 26.90 -3.58 6.37
N ASN A 379 26.38 -2.37 6.13
CA ASN A 379 25.62 -2.08 4.91
C ASN A 379 26.54 -2.12 3.67
N VAL A 380 26.11 -2.80 2.61
CA VAL A 380 26.83 -2.92 1.32
C VAL A 380 26.07 -2.13 0.26
N VAL A 381 26.78 -1.24 -0.45
CA VAL A 381 26.25 -0.46 -1.57
C VAL A 381 27.19 -0.59 -2.76
N GLU A 382 26.82 -1.40 -3.75
CA GLU A 382 27.69 -1.80 -4.86
C GLU A 382 26.93 -1.84 -6.20
N GLU A 383 27.63 -1.67 -7.32
CA GLU A 383 27.08 -1.88 -8.69
C GLU A 383 25.82 -1.05 -9.08
N ASN A 384 25.35 -0.14 -8.22
CA ASN A 384 24.24 0.76 -8.51
C ASN A 384 24.66 1.84 -9.51
N GLN A 385 23.86 2.06 -10.54
CA GLN A 385 24.26 2.82 -11.71
C GLN A 385 23.17 3.77 -12.24
N TYR A 386 23.60 4.77 -13.02
CA TYR A 386 22.70 5.62 -13.78
C TYR A 386 22.16 4.86 -15.00
N GLU A 387 20.84 4.84 -15.17
CA GLU A 387 20.19 4.43 -16.41
C GLU A 387 18.98 5.34 -16.67
N ALA A 388 19.00 6.08 -17.78
CA ALA A 388 17.86 6.89 -18.17
C ALA A 388 16.58 6.05 -18.29
N CYS A 389 15.48 6.56 -17.74
CA CYS A 389 14.17 5.98 -17.97
C CYS A 389 13.67 6.33 -19.37
N LYS A 390 13.09 5.32 -20.02
CA LYS A 390 12.48 5.37 -21.34
C LYS A 390 10.98 5.16 -21.18
#